data_AF-A0A7S0S4G9-F1
#
_entry.id   AF-A0A7S0S4G9-F1
#
_cell.length_a   1.000
_cell.length_b   1.000
_cell.length_c   1.000
_cell.angle_alpha   90.00
_cell.angle_beta   90.00
_cell.angle_gamma   90.00
#
_symmetry.space_group_name_H-M   'P 1'
#
loop_
_entity.id
_entity.type
_entity.pdbx_description
1 polymer ?
#
loop_
_entity_poly.entity_id
_entity_poly.type
_entity_poly.pdbx_seq_one_letter_code
_entity_poly.pdbx_strand_id
1 'polypeptide(L)'
;MGWIPPKLKEWRLPLEAVPKVYTLAKWVCLITIAISCAVMGFTQSLLVSGLYELRSKIVYHLVSSDVHWFLRFIQYTAFNLLLAFGCSFSIYVISPAASGSGIPDVKAFLNGVESPIFKNFFRIRTFIGKVIGSALAVSSSLVMGKEGPMLHAGSILAVILGSNKWLQQQMEIAAHWGVFTYNKEIRDLVAVGAACGVTTAFKAPVGGVLFAMEMSTRWSKELTWRAFMACAVTVMAVRLLSLVCVDKAHCDLITGQCHNRCEFLKWGSLIWFKMTLPTPYQQVWAVILLALISGYLGSLFTSPR
;
A
#
# COMPACT_ATOMS: atom_id res chain seq x y z
N MET A 1 -1.74 26.55 9.31
CA MET A 1 -2.96 26.11 10.04
C MET A 1 -3.77 27.34 10.38
N GLY A 2 -5.10 27.27 10.32
CA GLY A 2 -5.97 28.39 10.68
C GLY A 2 -7.40 28.04 10.35
N TRP A 3 -8.05 27.29 11.24
CA TRP A 3 -9.51 27.23 11.41
C TRP A 3 -9.79 26.45 12.70
N ILE A 4 -9.75 27.16 13.83
CA ILE A 4 -10.30 26.71 15.09
C ILE A 4 -11.63 27.46 15.22
N PRO A 5 -12.80 26.79 15.09
CA PRO A 5 -14.04 27.42 15.50
C PRO A 5 -14.16 27.38 17.03
N PRO A 6 -14.44 28.52 17.69
CA PRO A 6 -14.68 28.56 19.12
C PRO A 6 -16.16 28.24 19.44
N LYS A 7 -16.34 27.43 20.49
CA LYS A 7 -17.54 27.21 21.32
C LYS A 7 -18.77 26.58 20.65
N LEU A 8 -19.32 25.52 21.28
CA LEU A 8 -20.71 25.48 21.80
C LEU A 8 -21.02 24.19 22.61
N LYS A 9 -21.25 24.41 23.91
CA LYS A 9 -22.20 23.81 24.87
C LYS A 9 -22.50 22.30 24.93
N GLU A 10 -22.07 21.75 26.08
CA GLU A 10 -22.84 20.92 27.03
C GLU A 10 -23.64 19.73 26.50
N TRP A 11 -22.94 18.60 26.33
CA TRP A 11 -23.46 17.27 26.65
C TRP A 11 -22.44 16.58 27.56
N ARG A 12 -22.74 16.49 28.86
CA ARG A 12 -21.87 15.79 29.84
C ARG A 12 -22.18 14.31 29.79
N LEU A 13 -21.44 13.55 28.98
CA LEU A 13 -21.29 12.11 29.22
C LEU A 13 -20.52 11.93 30.54
N PRO A 14 -20.84 10.91 31.36
CA PRO A 14 -20.12 10.65 32.61
C PRO A 14 -18.61 10.49 32.36
N LEU A 15 -17.80 11.15 33.19
CA LEU A 15 -16.33 11.29 33.06
C LEU A 15 -15.58 9.96 32.90
N GLU A 16 -16.14 8.85 33.39
CA GLU A 16 -15.55 7.51 33.28
C GLU A 16 -15.81 6.81 31.92
N ALA A 17 -16.80 7.26 31.16
CA ALA A 17 -17.20 6.65 29.89
C ALA A 17 -16.44 7.24 28.68
N VAL A 18 -16.03 8.51 28.76
CA VAL A 18 -15.34 9.23 27.67
C VAL A 18 -14.04 8.54 27.21
N PRO A 19 -13.16 8.04 28.10
CA PRO A 19 -11.94 7.32 27.68
C PRO A 19 -12.26 6.00 26.98
N LYS A 20 -13.31 5.29 27.43
CA LYS A 20 -13.69 3.96 26.92
C LYS A 20 -14.31 4.07 25.52
N VAL A 21 -15.25 5.01 25.33
CA VAL A 21 -15.91 5.23 24.03
C VAL A 21 -14.91 5.71 22.98
N TYR A 22 -14.01 6.63 23.34
CA TYR A 22 -12.94 7.09 22.45
C TYR A 22 -11.99 5.96 22.06
N THR A 23 -11.57 5.14 23.04
CA THR A 23 -10.69 3.99 22.78
C THR A 23 -11.36 2.99 21.85
N LEU A 24 -12.65 2.70 22.07
CA LEU A 24 -13.43 1.82 21.19
C LEU A 24 -13.53 2.39 19.77
N ALA A 25 -13.88 3.67 19.63
CA ALA A 25 -13.98 4.34 18.33
C ALA A 25 -12.65 4.30 17.56
N LYS A 26 -11.53 4.47 18.27
CA LYS A 26 -10.18 4.33 17.69
C LYS A 26 -9.92 2.91 17.20
N TRP A 27 -10.24 1.89 17.98
CA TRP A 27 -10.10 0.49 17.55
C TRP A 27 -10.97 0.16 16.34
N VAL A 28 -12.23 0.62 16.32
CA VAL A 28 -13.12 0.46 15.17
C VAL A 28 -12.50 1.11 13.93
N CYS A 29 -11.96 2.32 14.04
CA CYS A 29 -11.27 2.99 12.93
C CYS A 29 -10.03 2.21 12.45
N LEU A 30 -9.22 1.68 13.36
CA LEU A 30 -8.04 0.89 12.97
C LEU A 30 -8.43 -0.41 12.25
N ILE A 31 -9.50 -1.08 12.70
CA ILE A 31 -10.02 -2.30 12.06
C ILE A 31 -10.58 -1.96 10.67
N THR A 32 -11.32 -0.85 10.51
CA THR A 32 -11.82 -0.45 9.19
C THR A 32 -10.69 -0.09 8.24
N ILE A 33 -9.66 0.63 8.70
CA ILE A 33 -8.44 0.89 7.91
C ILE A 33 -7.78 -0.42 7.48
N ALA A 34 -7.62 -1.37 8.42
CA ALA A 34 -6.99 -2.66 8.15
C ALA A 34 -7.74 -3.46 7.07
N ILE A 35 -9.07 -3.54 7.15
CA ILE A 35 -9.92 -4.22 6.18
C ILE A 35 -9.90 -3.49 4.84
N SER A 36 -10.01 -2.16 4.81
CA SER A 36 -9.93 -1.38 3.58
C SER A 36 -8.58 -1.53 2.88
N CYS A 37 -7.48 -1.59 3.63
CA CYS A 37 -6.14 -1.86 3.07
C CYS A 37 -6.05 -3.27 2.48
N ALA A 38 -6.67 -4.27 3.11
CA ALA A 38 -6.71 -5.63 2.60
C ALA A 38 -7.49 -5.73 1.28
N VAL A 39 -8.69 -5.13 1.23
CA VAL A 39 -9.51 -5.06 0.01
C VAL A 39 -8.74 -4.35 -1.09
N MET A 40 -8.12 -3.21 -0.80
CA MET A 40 -7.34 -2.44 -1.76
C MET A 40 -6.16 -3.22 -2.35
N GLY A 41 -5.37 -3.93 -1.55
CA GLY A 41 -4.26 -4.70 -2.13
C GLY A 41 -4.71 -5.98 -2.84
N PHE A 42 -5.84 -6.57 -2.41
CA PHE A 42 -6.46 -7.67 -3.15
C PHE A 42 -6.93 -7.21 -4.53
N THR A 43 -7.67 -6.09 -4.60
CA THR A 43 -8.10 -5.51 -5.89
C THR A 43 -6.92 -5.07 -6.74
N GLN A 44 -5.88 -4.48 -6.15
CA GLN A 44 -4.64 -4.15 -6.86
C GLN A 44 -3.99 -5.38 -7.49
N SER A 45 -3.95 -6.50 -6.75
CA SER A 45 -3.36 -7.74 -7.24
C SER A 45 -4.18 -8.37 -8.36
N LEU A 46 -5.52 -8.30 -8.29
CA LEU A 46 -6.40 -8.71 -9.37
C LEU A 46 -6.22 -7.85 -10.63
N LEU A 47 -6.13 -6.52 -10.46
CA LEU A 47 -5.94 -5.59 -11.58
C LEU A 47 -4.61 -5.85 -12.30
N VAL A 48 -3.51 -5.93 -11.55
CA VAL A 48 -2.18 -6.20 -12.12
C VAL A 48 -2.17 -7.52 -12.88
N SER A 49 -2.75 -8.56 -12.30
CA SER A 49 -2.67 -9.91 -12.88
C SER A 49 -3.58 -10.05 -14.09
N GLY A 50 -4.79 -9.48 -14.05
CA GLY A 50 -5.68 -9.44 -15.22
C GLY A 50 -5.07 -8.66 -16.39
N LEU A 51 -4.43 -7.50 -16.12
CA LEU A 51 -3.74 -6.73 -17.15
C LEU A 51 -2.50 -7.45 -17.70
N TYR A 52 -1.73 -8.11 -16.82
CA TYR A 52 -0.57 -8.89 -17.22
C TYR A 52 -0.95 -10.13 -18.06
N GLU A 53 -2.01 -10.85 -17.69
CA GLU A 53 -2.55 -11.97 -18.46
C GLU A 53 -3.03 -11.51 -19.84
N LEU A 54 -3.81 -10.42 -19.89
CA LEU A 54 -4.29 -9.85 -21.15
C LEU A 54 -3.12 -9.48 -22.07
N ARG A 55 -2.13 -8.75 -21.54
CA ARG A 55 -0.90 -8.41 -22.26
C ARG A 55 -0.20 -9.66 -22.77
N SER A 56 0.00 -10.66 -21.90
CA SER A 56 0.78 -11.85 -22.24
C SER A 56 0.09 -12.67 -23.33
N LYS A 57 -1.24 -12.79 -23.30
CA LYS A 57 -2.04 -13.40 -24.37
C LYS A 57 -1.87 -12.66 -25.70
N ILE A 58 -2.04 -11.33 -25.70
CA ILE A 58 -1.90 -10.50 -26.91
C ILE A 58 -0.48 -10.62 -27.49
N VAL A 59 0.54 -10.47 -26.65
CA VAL A 59 1.94 -10.58 -27.07
C VAL A 59 2.24 -11.98 -27.61
N TYR A 60 1.72 -13.03 -26.97
CA TYR A 60 1.90 -14.39 -27.46
C TYR A 60 1.32 -14.60 -28.85
N HIS A 61 0.10 -14.11 -29.11
CA HIS A 61 -0.53 -14.18 -30.44
C HIS A 61 0.24 -13.38 -31.50
N LEU A 62 0.72 -12.18 -31.15
CA LEU A 62 1.55 -11.35 -32.04
C LEU A 62 2.88 -12.03 -32.37
N VAL A 63 3.55 -12.63 -31.38
CA VAL A 63 4.84 -13.29 -31.55
C VAL A 63 4.73 -14.63 -32.28
N SER A 64 3.60 -15.33 -32.15
CA SER A 64 3.35 -16.60 -32.84
C SER A 64 2.95 -16.44 -34.32
N SER A 65 2.69 -15.21 -34.75
CA SER A 65 2.34 -14.90 -36.15
C SER A 65 3.57 -15.06 -37.06
N ASP A 66 3.37 -15.56 -38.28
CA ASP A 66 4.46 -15.95 -39.20
C ASP A 66 5.11 -14.77 -39.97
N VAL A 67 5.37 -13.68 -39.24
CA VAL A 67 6.00 -12.44 -39.74
C VAL A 67 7.48 -12.38 -39.38
N HIS A 68 8.25 -11.56 -40.10
CA HIS A 68 9.67 -11.34 -39.82
C HIS A 68 9.94 -10.92 -38.36
N TRP A 69 11.06 -11.39 -37.81
CA TRP A 69 11.44 -11.18 -36.40
C TRP A 69 11.47 -9.70 -35.99
N PHE A 70 11.90 -8.81 -36.90
CA PHE A 70 11.99 -7.37 -36.64
C PHE A 70 10.60 -6.73 -36.44
N LEU A 71 9.60 -7.18 -37.21
CA LEU A 71 8.23 -6.69 -37.05
C LEU A 71 7.63 -7.15 -35.72
N ARG A 72 7.91 -8.39 -35.28
CA ARG A 72 7.51 -8.90 -33.96
C ARG A 72 8.11 -8.05 -32.83
N PHE A 73 9.37 -7.65 -32.96
CA PHE A 73 10.04 -6.76 -32.00
C PHE A 73 9.36 -5.39 -31.92
N ILE A 74 9.00 -4.79 -33.07
CA ILE A 74 8.27 -3.52 -33.11
C ILE A 74 6.90 -3.66 -32.44
N GLN A 75 6.14 -4.71 -32.77
CA GLN A 75 4.81 -4.94 -32.19
C GLN A 75 4.86 -5.11 -30.67
N TYR A 76 5.83 -5.90 -30.17
CA TYR A 76 6.07 -6.07 -28.74
C TYR A 76 6.39 -4.73 -28.06
N THR A 77 7.31 -3.97 -28.64
CA THR A 77 7.77 -2.68 -28.08
C THR A 77 6.64 -1.64 -28.09
N ALA A 78 5.88 -1.56 -29.19
CA ALA A 78 4.76 -0.63 -29.32
C ALA A 78 3.66 -0.91 -28.28
N PHE A 79 3.36 -2.18 -28.00
CA PHE A 79 2.36 -2.54 -26.98
C PHE A 79 2.80 -2.13 -25.56
N ASN A 80 4.05 -2.41 -25.20
CA ASN A 80 4.58 -1.98 -23.90
C ASN A 80 4.62 -0.45 -23.78
N LEU A 81 4.98 0.26 -24.86
CA LEU A 81 5.00 1.72 -24.90
C LEU A 81 3.59 2.30 -24.74
N LEU A 82 2.57 1.68 -25.36
CA LEU A 82 1.17 2.09 -25.19
C LEU A 82 0.71 2.00 -23.74
N LEU A 83 1.03 0.88 -23.05
CA LEU A 83 0.71 0.73 -21.62
C LEU A 83 1.47 1.73 -20.75
N ALA A 84 2.76 1.97 -21.05
CA ALA A 84 3.57 2.95 -20.33
C ALA A 84 3.05 4.38 -20.53
N PHE A 85 2.65 4.74 -21.75
CA PHE A 85 1.99 6.01 -22.05
C PHE A 85 0.65 6.12 -21.31
N GLY A 86 -0.16 5.06 -21.30
CA GLY A 86 -1.42 4.99 -20.55
C GLY A 86 -1.22 5.23 -19.05
N CYS A 87 -0.15 4.70 -18.46
CA CYS A 87 0.23 4.96 -17.07
C CYS A 87 0.52 6.45 -16.84
N SER A 88 1.43 7.03 -17.63
CA SER A 88 1.81 8.44 -17.52
C SER A 88 0.61 9.37 -17.72
N PHE A 89 -0.19 9.11 -18.75
CA PHE A 89 -1.40 9.88 -19.06
C PHE A 89 -2.43 9.79 -17.93
N SER A 90 -2.66 8.60 -17.37
CA SER A 90 -3.59 8.42 -16.24
C SER A 90 -3.16 9.22 -15.00
N ILE A 91 -1.86 9.22 -14.67
CA ILE A 91 -1.33 10.00 -13.54
C ILE A 91 -1.49 11.50 -13.81
N TYR A 92 -1.17 11.95 -15.02
CA TYR A 92 -1.29 13.35 -15.41
C TYR A 92 -2.73 13.87 -15.29
N VAL A 93 -3.71 13.09 -15.77
CA VAL A 93 -5.13 13.48 -15.76
C VAL A 93 -5.75 13.39 -14.36
N ILE A 94 -5.43 12.34 -13.58
CA ILE A 94 -6.09 12.08 -12.30
C ILE A 94 -5.48 12.93 -11.17
N SER A 95 -4.16 12.81 -10.95
CA SER A 95 -3.44 13.53 -9.91
C SER A 95 -1.93 13.37 -10.09
N PRO A 96 -1.20 14.44 -10.46
CA PRO A 96 0.27 14.40 -10.53
C PRO A 96 0.95 14.01 -9.21
N ALA A 97 0.29 14.26 -8.08
CA ALA A 97 0.74 13.85 -6.74
C ALA A 97 0.79 12.32 -6.56
N ALA A 98 0.22 11.54 -7.49
CA ALA A 98 0.30 10.08 -7.48
C ALA A 98 1.63 9.56 -8.06
N SER A 99 2.49 10.42 -8.62
CA SER A 99 3.79 10.00 -9.16
C SER A 99 4.69 9.36 -8.10
N GLY A 100 5.61 8.48 -8.53
CA GLY A 100 6.58 7.78 -7.68
C GLY A 100 5.97 6.79 -6.68
N SER A 101 6.76 6.34 -5.70
CA SER A 101 6.28 5.42 -4.66
C SER A 101 5.39 6.10 -3.61
N GLY A 102 5.68 7.36 -3.28
CA GLY A 102 5.06 8.09 -2.16
C GLY A 102 5.68 7.79 -0.80
N ILE A 103 6.68 6.89 -0.71
CA ILE A 103 7.38 6.56 0.53
C ILE A 103 8.09 7.79 1.13
N PRO A 104 8.87 8.58 0.36
CA PRO A 104 9.57 9.74 0.91
C PRO A 104 8.61 10.78 1.49
N ASP A 105 7.48 10.99 0.83
CA ASP A 105 6.46 11.95 1.23
C ASP A 105 5.73 11.51 2.51
N VAL A 106 5.36 10.22 2.62
CA VAL A 106 4.81 9.67 3.86
C VAL A 106 5.85 9.76 4.99
N LYS A 107 7.13 9.48 4.71
CA LYS A 107 8.22 9.66 5.69
C LYS A 107 8.33 11.10 6.15
N ALA A 108 8.28 12.07 5.23
CA ALA A 108 8.31 13.49 5.55
C ALA A 108 7.10 13.89 6.41
N PHE A 109 5.90 13.41 6.07
CA PHE A 109 4.68 13.65 6.84
C PHE A 109 4.78 13.09 8.27
N LEU A 110 5.23 11.85 8.44
CA LEU A 110 5.42 11.23 9.77
C LEU A 110 6.46 11.98 10.62
N ASN A 111 7.45 12.60 9.99
CA ASN A 111 8.45 13.42 10.65
C ASN A 111 7.99 14.88 10.90
N GLY A 112 6.77 15.23 10.50
CA GLY A 112 6.17 16.53 10.80
C GLY A 112 6.59 17.64 9.84
N VAL A 113 7.07 17.30 8.64
CA VAL A 113 7.30 18.29 7.58
C VAL A 113 5.96 18.88 7.17
N GLU A 114 5.82 20.20 7.28
CA GLU A 114 4.64 20.92 6.81
C GLU A 114 4.89 21.44 5.40
N SER A 115 4.22 20.84 4.41
CA SER A 115 4.27 21.28 3.01
C SER A 115 2.86 21.45 2.44
N PRO A 116 2.58 22.52 1.67
CA PRO A 116 1.32 22.67 0.94
C PRO A 116 1.00 21.49 0.01
N ILE A 117 2.04 20.79 -0.44
CA ILE A 117 1.96 19.62 -1.34
C ILE A 117 1.12 18.50 -0.70
N PHE A 118 1.16 18.34 0.63
CA PHE A 118 0.40 17.29 1.32
C PHE A 118 -1.11 17.45 1.23
N LYS A 119 -1.63 18.65 0.95
CA LYS A 119 -3.09 18.89 0.76
C LYS A 119 -3.68 18.12 -0.41
N ASN A 120 -2.88 17.87 -1.44
CA ASN A 120 -3.29 17.10 -2.62
C ASN A 120 -2.80 15.65 -2.55
N PHE A 121 -1.81 15.36 -1.71
CA PHE A 121 -1.20 14.05 -1.55
C PHE A 121 -2.17 13.02 -0.94
N PHE A 122 -2.88 13.36 0.15
CA PHE A 122 -3.80 12.43 0.84
C PHE A 122 -5.24 12.41 0.30
N ARG A 123 -5.46 12.78 -0.96
CA ARG A 123 -6.81 12.85 -1.55
C ARG A 123 -7.22 11.53 -2.22
N ILE A 124 -8.53 11.28 -2.28
CA ILE A 124 -9.11 10.13 -2.99
C ILE A 124 -8.72 10.11 -4.49
N ARG A 125 -8.57 11.28 -5.13
CA ARG A 125 -8.06 11.36 -6.51
C ARG A 125 -6.67 10.76 -6.62
N THR A 126 -5.78 11.09 -5.69
CA THR A 126 -4.41 10.55 -5.65
C THR A 126 -4.43 9.06 -5.38
N PHE A 127 -5.32 8.56 -4.52
CA PHE A 127 -5.52 7.12 -4.30
C PHE A 127 -5.89 6.38 -5.61
N ILE A 128 -6.89 6.87 -6.34
CA ILE A 128 -7.32 6.27 -7.61
C ILE A 128 -6.18 6.27 -8.63
N GLY A 129 -5.47 7.41 -8.76
CA GLY A 129 -4.30 7.53 -9.64
C GLY A 129 -3.18 6.57 -9.25
N LYS A 130 -2.96 6.34 -7.95
CA LYS A 130 -1.94 5.42 -7.43
C LYS A 130 -2.26 3.96 -7.79
N VAL A 131 -3.50 3.54 -7.59
CA VAL A 131 -3.99 2.17 -7.89
C VAL A 131 -3.88 1.89 -9.39
N ILE A 132 -4.48 2.75 -10.23
CA ILE A 132 -4.49 2.57 -11.68
C ILE A 132 -3.09 2.72 -12.28
N GLY A 133 -2.36 3.77 -11.91
CA GLY A 133 -1.02 4.03 -12.42
C GLY A 133 -0.04 2.91 -12.08
N SER A 134 -0.05 2.42 -10.84
CA SER A 134 0.82 1.30 -10.46
C SER A 134 0.42 -0.01 -11.15
N ALA A 135 -0.87 -0.25 -11.41
CA ALA A 135 -1.31 -1.43 -12.15
C ALA A 135 -0.81 -1.42 -13.61
N LEU A 136 -0.96 -0.28 -14.29
CA LEU A 136 -0.48 -0.09 -15.66
C LEU A 136 1.05 -0.13 -15.75
N ALA A 137 1.75 0.47 -14.80
CA ALA A 137 3.21 0.47 -14.73
C ALA A 137 3.82 -0.94 -14.59
N VAL A 138 3.26 -1.77 -13.71
CA VAL A 138 3.73 -3.15 -13.54
C VAL A 138 3.39 -3.97 -14.79
N SER A 139 2.24 -3.71 -15.40
CA SER A 139 1.80 -4.42 -16.60
C SER A 139 2.58 -4.01 -17.86
N SER A 140 3.14 -2.80 -17.93
CA SER A 140 3.93 -2.32 -19.09
C SER A 140 5.34 -2.89 -19.16
N SER A 141 5.70 -3.86 -18.29
CA SER A 141 7.05 -4.45 -18.20
C SER A 141 8.15 -3.46 -17.83
N LEU A 142 7.79 -2.32 -17.22
CA LEU A 142 8.76 -1.45 -16.57
C LEU A 142 9.31 -2.18 -15.34
N VAL A 143 10.57 -1.89 -14.99
CA VAL A 143 11.22 -2.44 -13.79
C VAL A 143 10.72 -1.67 -12.56
N MET A 144 9.41 -1.80 -12.29
CA MET A 144 8.70 -1.13 -11.20
C MET A 144 7.82 -2.13 -10.44
N GLY A 145 7.59 -1.86 -9.16
CA GLY A 145 6.75 -2.68 -8.29
C GLY A 145 5.53 -1.92 -7.77
N LYS A 146 4.45 -2.66 -7.47
CA LYS A 146 3.24 -2.12 -6.81
C LYS A 146 3.42 -1.87 -5.31
N GLU A 147 4.45 -2.43 -4.69
CA GLU A 147 4.57 -2.50 -3.23
C GLU A 147 4.78 -1.13 -2.56
N GLY A 148 5.60 -0.26 -3.15
CA GLY A 148 5.78 1.11 -2.66
C GLY A 148 4.49 1.95 -2.73
N PRO A 149 3.82 2.01 -3.89
CA PRO A 149 2.50 2.61 -4.04
C PRO A 149 1.43 2.13 -3.04
N MET A 150 1.46 0.85 -2.63
CA MET A 150 0.50 0.29 -1.66
C MET A 150 0.66 0.87 -0.25
N LEU A 151 1.89 1.21 0.17
CA LEU A 151 2.11 1.93 1.42
C LEU A 151 1.39 3.28 1.40
N HIS A 152 1.62 4.07 0.35
CA HIS A 152 1.00 5.38 0.23
C HIS A 152 -0.53 5.26 0.12
N ALA A 153 -1.05 4.31 -0.65
CA ALA A 153 -2.48 4.05 -0.73
C ALA A 153 -3.10 3.73 0.65
N GLY A 154 -2.42 2.93 1.47
CA GLY A 154 -2.83 2.65 2.86
C GLY A 154 -2.84 3.90 3.75
N SER A 155 -1.83 4.77 3.62
CA SER A 155 -1.80 6.06 4.29
C SER A 155 -2.95 6.99 3.86
N ILE A 156 -3.30 7.03 2.58
CA ILE A 156 -4.45 7.81 2.08
C ILE A 156 -5.76 7.27 2.68
N LEU A 157 -5.96 5.95 2.68
CA LEU A 157 -7.14 5.32 3.28
C LEU A 157 -7.26 5.68 4.77
N ALA A 158 -6.16 5.70 5.50
CA ALA A 158 -6.16 6.12 6.90
C ALA A 158 -6.61 7.57 7.10
N VAL A 159 -6.18 8.50 6.24
CA VAL A 159 -6.64 9.89 6.31
C VAL A 159 -8.12 10.01 5.96
N ILE A 160 -8.58 9.32 4.90
CA ILE A 160 -9.98 9.37 4.46
C ILE A 160 -10.91 8.79 5.52
N LEU A 161 -10.59 7.60 6.04
CA LEU A 161 -11.40 6.93 7.06
C LEU A 161 -11.29 7.63 8.43
N GLY A 162 -10.13 8.20 8.73
CA GLY A 162 -9.90 9.03 9.92
C GLY A 162 -10.66 10.36 9.89
N SER A 163 -11.05 10.84 8.71
CA SER A 163 -11.83 12.07 8.53
C SER A 163 -13.35 11.85 8.55
N ASN A 164 -13.82 10.65 8.92
CA ASN A 164 -15.24 10.37 9.02
C ASN A 164 -15.89 11.23 10.13
N LYS A 165 -17.01 11.89 9.83
CA LYS A 165 -17.75 12.79 10.74
C LYS A 165 -18.02 12.17 12.10
N TRP A 166 -18.37 10.88 12.15
CA TRP A 166 -18.61 10.19 13.42
C TRP A 166 -17.35 10.13 14.28
N LEU A 167 -16.21 9.78 13.67
CA LEU A 167 -14.93 9.71 14.37
C LEU A 167 -14.44 11.12 14.75
N GLN A 168 -14.62 12.10 13.87
CA GLN A 168 -14.31 13.51 14.14
C GLN A 168 -15.10 14.01 15.35
N GLN A 169 -16.38 13.68 15.46
CA GLN A 169 -17.20 14.05 16.61
C GLN A 169 -16.67 13.43 17.91
N GLN A 170 -16.27 12.15 17.90
CA GLN A 170 -15.65 11.51 19.08
C GLN A 170 -14.28 12.11 19.42
N MET A 171 -13.51 12.49 18.40
CA MET A 171 -12.21 13.15 18.54
C MET A 171 -12.33 14.57 19.09
N GLU A 172 -13.32 15.33 18.64
CA GLU A 172 -13.63 16.68 19.15
C GLU A 172 -14.08 16.63 20.60
N ILE A 173 -14.92 15.65 20.97
CA ILE A 173 -15.28 15.39 22.36
C ILE A 173 -14.00 15.14 23.17
N ALA A 174 -13.10 14.25 22.74
CA ALA A 174 -11.85 13.98 23.45
C ALA A 174 -10.87 15.19 23.51
N ALA A 175 -10.88 16.05 22.49
CA ALA A 175 -10.07 17.28 22.41
C ALA A 175 -10.48 18.30 23.45
N HIS A 176 -11.78 18.42 23.70
CA HIS A 176 -12.33 19.32 24.71
C HIS A 176 -11.82 19.01 26.13
N TRP A 177 -11.33 17.80 26.39
CA TRP A 177 -10.82 17.36 27.68
C TRP A 177 -9.28 17.29 27.76
N GLY A 178 -8.55 17.83 26.77
CA GLY A 178 -7.08 17.86 26.77
C GLY A 178 -6.40 16.51 26.53
N VAL A 179 -7.16 15.46 26.23
CA VAL A 179 -6.66 14.10 25.97
C VAL A 179 -6.16 13.94 24.53
N PHE A 180 -6.57 14.83 23.62
CA PHE A 180 -6.42 14.66 22.17
C PHE A 180 -5.64 15.81 21.52
N THR A 181 -4.70 15.44 20.63
CA THR A 181 -4.02 16.37 19.73
C THR A 181 -4.21 15.89 18.29
N TYR A 182 -4.98 16.65 17.49
CA TYR A 182 -5.39 16.29 16.13
C TYR A 182 -4.21 15.85 15.24
N ASN A 183 -3.11 16.60 15.29
CA ASN A 183 -1.92 16.31 14.49
C ASN A 183 -1.22 15.00 14.89
N LYS A 184 -1.23 14.65 16.18
CA LYS A 184 -0.65 13.38 16.66
C LYS A 184 -1.51 12.21 16.20
N GLU A 185 -2.82 12.33 16.32
CA GLU A 185 -3.76 11.25 16.04
C GLU A 185 -3.86 10.93 14.56
N ILE A 186 -3.90 11.94 13.68
CA ILE A 186 -3.81 11.70 12.24
C ILE A 186 -2.48 11.04 11.87
N ARG A 187 -1.39 11.50 12.47
CA ARG A 187 -0.08 10.91 12.21
C ARG A 187 -0.02 9.44 12.63
N ASP A 188 -0.57 9.10 13.79
CA ASP A 188 -0.67 7.74 14.28
C ASP A 188 -1.55 6.89 13.33
N LEU A 189 -2.68 7.40 12.86
CA LEU A 189 -3.52 6.72 11.86
C LEU A 189 -2.78 6.52 10.53
N VAL A 190 -2.07 7.53 10.03
CA VAL A 190 -1.27 7.45 8.80
C VAL A 190 -0.15 6.42 8.95
N ALA A 191 0.51 6.36 10.11
CA ALA A 191 1.51 5.37 10.42
C ALA A 191 0.93 3.95 10.41
N VAL A 192 -0.25 3.74 11.01
CA VAL A 192 -0.93 2.44 10.94
C VAL A 192 -1.35 2.12 9.50
N GLY A 193 -1.90 3.08 8.75
CA GLY A 193 -2.26 2.90 7.34
C GLY A 193 -1.06 2.53 6.47
N ALA A 194 0.10 3.16 6.70
CA ALA A 194 1.35 2.80 6.04
C ALA A 194 1.78 1.36 6.39
N ALA A 195 1.76 1.00 7.68
CA ALA A 195 2.09 -0.34 8.15
C ALA A 195 1.16 -1.41 7.55
N CYS A 196 -0.15 -1.15 7.50
CA CYS A 196 -1.13 -2.03 6.87
C CYS A 196 -0.89 -2.13 5.35
N GLY A 197 -0.57 -1.03 4.66
CA GLY A 197 -0.24 -1.05 3.23
C GLY A 197 0.98 -1.92 2.91
N VAL A 198 2.06 -1.78 3.69
CA VAL A 198 3.25 -2.65 3.60
C VAL A 198 2.90 -4.10 3.93
N THR A 199 2.07 -4.30 4.95
CA THR A 199 1.60 -5.63 5.34
C THR A 199 0.78 -6.29 4.23
N THR A 200 -0.07 -5.55 3.53
CA THR A 200 -0.83 -6.07 2.38
C THR A 200 0.10 -6.44 1.22
N ALA A 201 1.14 -5.63 0.99
CA ALA A 201 2.15 -5.85 -0.04
C ALA A 201 2.99 -7.11 0.22
N PHE A 202 3.55 -7.22 1.43
CA PHE A 202 4.52 -8.25 1.78
C PHE A 202 3.93 -9.41 2.60
N LYS A 203 2.61 -9.41 2.87
CA LYS A 203 1.93 -10.37 3.76
C LYS A 203 2.68 -10.60 5.09
N ALA A 204 3.37 -9.58 5.59
CA ALA A 204 4.31 -9.64 6.71
C ALA A 204 3.95 -8.57 7.76
N PRO A 205 3.18 -8.92 8.80
CA PRO A 205 2.59 -7.93 9.71
C PRO A 205 3.66 -7.27 10.59
N VAL A 206 4.63 -8.04 11.09
CA VAL A 206 5.76 -7.52 11.89
C VAL A 206 6.64 -6.61 11.05
N GLY A 207 6.94 -7.02 9.81
CA GLY A 207 7.73 -6.21 8.87
C GLY A 207 7.06 -4.87 8.55
N GLY A 208 5.74 -4.86 8.36
CA GLY A 208 4.98 -3.64 8.13
C GLY A 208 5.04 -2.65 9.30
N VAL A 209 4.90 -3.15 10.54
CA VAL A 209 5.01 -2.31 11.75
C VAL A 209 6.42 -1.75 11.90
N LEU A 210 7.45 -2.58 11.76
CA LEU A 210 8.85 -2.15 11.87
C LEU A 210 9.21 -1.12 10.79
N PHE A 211 8.72 -1.32 9.56
CA PHE A 211 8.92 -0.36 8.48
C PHE A 211 8.29 1.01 8.81
N ALA A 212 7.05 1.03 9.29
CA ALA A 212 6.40 2.27 9.70
C ALA A 212 7.09 2.93 10.92
N MET A 213 7.62 2.12 11.83
CA MET A 213 8.40 2.56 12.99
C MET A 213 9.71 3.23 12.55
N GLU A 214 10.45 2.64 11.61
CA GLU A 214 11.71 3.17 11.08
C GLU A 214 11.52 4.50 10.33
N MET A 215 10.37 4.67 9.67
CA MET A 215 10.03 5.92 8.97
C MET A 215 9.69 7.08 9.91
N SER A 216 9.30 6.80 11.16
CA SER A 216 8.81 7.81 12.11
C SER A 216 9.82 8.08 13.22
N THR A 217 10.19 9.34 13.40
CA THR A 217 11.02 9.79 14.54
C THR A 217 10.33 9.68 15.90
N ARG A 218 9.00 9.67 15.94
CA ARG A 218 8.21 9.63 17.19
C ARG A 218 7.25 8.45 17.14
N TRP A 219 7.47 7.48 18.02
CA TRP A 219 6.67 6.26 18.09
C TRP A 219 6.36 5.89 19.55
N SER A 220 5.13 5.47 19.84
CA SER A 220 4.71 5.09 21.18
C SER A 220 4.52 3.57 21.31
N LYS A 221 4.67 3.05 22.53
CA LYS A 221 4.41 1.62 22.83
C LYS A 221 2.96 1.24 22.50
N GLU A 222 2.01 2.13 22.78
CA GLU A 222 0.60 1.94 22.47
C GLU A 222 0.33 1.89 20.95
N LEU A 223 0.99 2.77 20.17
CA LEU A 223 0.92 2.74 18.71
C LEU A 223 1.46 1.43 18.14
N THR A 224 2.52 0.87 18.74
CA THR A 224 3.07 -0.44 18.35
C THR A 224 2.00 -1.52 18.41
N TRP A 225 1.28 -1.60 19.53
CA TRP A 225 0.23 -2.61 19.73
C TRP A 225 -0.94 -2.42 18.75
N ARG A 226 -1.37 -1.17 18.57
CA ARG A 226 -2.43 -0.78 17.63
C ARG A 226 -2.06 -1.14 16.18
N ALA A 227 -0.85 -0.79 15.76
CA ALA A 227 -0.35 -1.07 14.42
C ALA A 227 -0.22 -2.58 14.18
N PHE A 228 0.32 -3.32 15.16
CA PHE A 228 0.46 -4.77 15.07
C PHE A 228 -0.89 -5.47 14.90
N MET A 229 -1.88 -5.12 15.72
CA MET A 229 -3.23 -5.69 15.62
C MET A 229 -3.90 -5.34 14.30
N ALA A 230 -3.79 -4.09 13.84
CA ALA A 230 -4.30 -3.69 12.53
C ALA A 230 -3.63 -4.50 11.40
N CYS A 231 -2.31 -4.66 11.43
CA CYS A 231 -1.57 -5.45 10.45
C CYS A 231 -1.97 -6.94 10.48
N ALA A 232 -2.18 -7.52 11.67
CA ALA A 232 -2.66 -8.89 11.81
C ALA A 232 -4.04 -9.08 11.18
N VAL A 233 -4.97 -8.15 11.42
CA VAL A 233 -6.29 -8.12 10.76
C VAL A 233 -6.14 -7.99 9.25
N THR A 234 -5.25 -7.11 8.77
CA THR A 234 -5.00 -6.95 7.34
C THR A 234 -4.53 -8.25 6.68
N VAL A 235 -3.54 -8.95 7.24
CA VAL A 235 -3.08 -10.24 6.68
C VAL A 235 -4.19 -11.28 6.68
N MET A 236 -4.95 -11.37 7.77
CA MET A 236 -6.06 -12.31 7.88
C MET A 236 -7.13 -12.02 6.81
N ALA A 237 -7.52 -10.75 6.65
CA ALA A 237 -8.48 -10.32 5.65
C ALA A 237 -7.99 -10.60 4.21
N VAL A 238 -6.72 -10.30 3.89
CA VAL A 238 -6.12 -10.65 2.59
C VAL A 238 -6.17 -12.16 2.35
N ARG A 239 -5.85 -12.96 3.38
CA ARG A 239 -5.89 -14.43 3.28
C ARG A 239 -7.30 -14.94 3.03
N LEU A 240 -8.28 -14.44 3.76
CA LEU A 240 -9.69 -14.80 3.58
C LEU A 240 -10.20 -14.44 2.17
N LEU A 241 -9.92 -13.22 1.70
CA LEU A 241 -10.29 -12.78 0.34
C LEU A 241 -9.64 -13.68 -0.73
N SER A 242 -8.39 -14.07 -0.52
CA SER A 242 -7.66 -14.95 -1.45
C SER A 242 -8.27 -16.36 -1.49
N LEU A 243 -8.69 -16.91 -0.34
CA LEU A 243 -9.35 -18.22 -0.28
C LEU A 243 -10.71 -18.20 -1.00
N VAL A 244 -11.56 -17.21 -0.69
CA VAL A 244 -12.88 -17.05 -1.33
C VAL A 244 -12.76 -16.90 -2.85
N CYS A 245 -11.71 -16.26 -3.33
CA CYS A 245 -11.50 -16.10 -4.77
C CYS A 245 -11.10 -17.41 -5.48
N VAL A 246 -10.34 -18.29 -4.81
CA VAL A 246 -9.94 -19.59 -5.38
C VAL A 246 -11.16 -20.48 -5.61
N ASP A 247 -12.14 -20.44 -4.71
CA ASP A 247 -13.33 -21.29 -4.81
C ASP A 247 -14.27 -20.88 -5.96
N LYS A 248 -14.08 -19.69 -6.55
CA LYS A 248 -14.87 -19.21 -7.68
C LYS A 248 -14.09 -19.37 -9.00
N ALA A 249 -14.43 -20.40 -9.77
CA ALA A 249 -13.95 -20.53 -11.14
C ALA A 249 -14.42 -19.35 -12.01
N HIS A 250 -13.51 -18.68 -12.72
CA HIS A 250 -13.84 -17.66 -13.71
C HIS A 250 -13.64 -18.21 -15.11
N CYS A 251 -14.66 -18.07 -15.97
CA CYS A 251 -14.60 -18.50 -17.35
C CYS A 251 -14.27 -17.32 -18.27
N ASP A 252 -13.19 -17.45 -19.05
CA ASP A 252 -12.81 -16.45 -20.04
C ASP A 252 -13.84 -16.38 -21.17
N LEU A 253 -14.40 -15.19 -21.43
CA LEU A 253 -15.37 -14.93 -22.49
C LEU A 253 -14.81 -15.10 -23.91
N ILE A 254 -13.48 -15.06 -24.08
CA ILE A 254 -12.80 -15.09 -25.38
C ILE A 254 -12.37 -16.52 -25.76
N THR A 255 -11.97 -17.34 -24.78
CA THR A 255 -11.44 -18.70 -25.02
C THR A 255 -12.36 -19.81 -24.50
N GLY A 256 -13.40 -19.50 -23.73
CA GLY A 256 -14.33 -20.48 -23.16
C GLY A 256 -13.73 -21.35 -22.05
N GLN A 257 -12.46 -21.16 -21.69
CA GLN A 257 -11.78 -21.94 -20.67
C GLN A 257 -11.98 -21.32 -19.28
N CYS A 258 -12.36 -22.15 -18.31
CA CYS A 258 -12.51 -21.74 -16.92
C CYS A 258 -11.22 -22.01 -16.14
N HIS A 259 -10.59 -20.95 -15.64
CA HIS A 259 -9.35 -21.02 -14.86
C HIS A 259 -9.53 -20.35 -13.50
N ASN A 260 -8.85 -20.88 -12.49
CA ASN A 260 -8.76 -20.26 -11.17
C ASN A 260 -7.80 -19.06 -11.23
N ARG A 261 -8.29 -17.89 -11.64
CA ARG A 261 -7.47 -16.65 -11.70
C ARG A 261 -6.73 -16.36 -10.39
N CYS A 262 -7.22 -16.82 -9.25
CA CYS A 262 -6.61 -16.55 -7.95
C CYS A 262 -5.57 -17.59 -7.50
N GLU A 263 -5.15 -18.52 -8.35
CA GLU A 263 -4.15 -19.52 -7.97
C GLU A 263 -2.75 -18.93 -7.75
N PHE A 264 -2.36 -17.90 -8.52
CA PHE A 264 -1.11 -17.16 -8.28
C PHE A 264 -1.11 -16.42 -6.93
N LEU A 265 -2.29 -16.07 -6.39
CA LEU A 265 -2.48 -15.47 -5.06
C LEU A 265 -2.31 -16.47 -3.91
N LYS A 266 -2.38 -17.80 -4.19
CA LYS A 266 -2.13 -18.87 -3.18
C LYS A 266 -0.69 -18.90 -2.74
N TRP A 267 0.24 -18.67 -3.66
CA TRP A 267 1.65 -18.56 -3.36
C TRP A 267 1.84 -17.35 -2.42
N GLY A 268 2.78 -17.48 -1.48
CA GLY A 268 3.01 -16.51 -0.41
C GLY A 268 3.27 -15.09 -0.91
N SER A 269 3.69 -14.19 -0.02
CA SER A 269 4.24 -12.92 -0.49
C SER A 269 5.36 -13.19 -1.51
N LEU A 270 5.61 -12.26 -2.44
CA LEU A 270 6.71 -12.32 -3.42
C LEU A 270 8.08 -12.64 -2.78
N ILE A 271 8.21 -12.45 -1.47
CA ILE A 271 9.41 -12.75 -0.69
C ILE A 271 9.08 -13.88 0.30
N TRP A 272 9.03 -15.13 -0.18
CA TRP A 272 8.92 -16.31 0.68
C TRP A 272 10.26 -17.06 0.66
N PHE A 273 11.12 -16.78 1.64
CA PHE A 273 12.34 -17.55 1.84
C PHE A 273 11.98 -18.84 2.57
N LYS A 274 11.88 -19.96 1.84
CA LYS A 274 11.87 -21.28 2.46
C LYS A 274 13.30 -21.55 2.96
N MET A 275 13.56 -21.30 4.25
CA MET A 275 14.79 -21.74 4.89
C MET A 275 14.78 -23.26 4.93
N THR A 276 15.41 -23.89 3.93
CA THR A 276 15.48 -25.35 3.80
C THR A 276 16.68 -25.97 4.49
N LEU A 277 17.69 -25.18 4.87
CA LEU A 277 18.94 -25.68 5.44
C LEU A 277 19.43 -24.79 6.58
N PRO A 278 19.99 -25.35 7.67
CA PRO A 278 20.80 -24.57 8.58
C PRO A 278 21.98 -24.02 7.78
N THR A 279 22.13 -22.70 7.70
CA THR A 279 23.30 -22.10 7.07
C THR A 279 24.52 -22.51 7.89
N PRO A 280 25.44 -23.35 7.37
CA PRO A 280 26.64 -23.71 8.10
C PRO A 280 27.41 -22.43 8.41
N TYR A 281 28.01 -22.32 9.61
CA TYR A 281 28.82 -21.16 10.03
C TYR A 281 29.90 -20.78 9.00
N GLN A 282 30.35 -21.75 8.21
CA GLN A 282 31.28 -21.58 7.09
C GLN A 282 30.75 -20.71 5.95
N GLN A 283 29.46 -20.44 5.84
CA GLN A 283 28.88 -19.57 4.79
C GLN A 283 28.68 -18.12 5.25
N VAL A 284 28.95 -17.81 6.52
CA VAL A 284 28.78 -16.44 7.07
C VAL A 284 29.67 -15.42 6.34
N TRP A 285 30.90 -15.79 5.99
CA TRP A 285 31.79 -14.90 5.22
C TRP A 285 31.23 -14.57 3.84
N ALA A 286 30.55 -15.52 3.19
CA ALA A 286 29.93 -15.30 1.89
C ALA A 286 28.75 -14.32 2.00
N VAL A 287 27.96 -14.41 3.08
CA VAL A 287 26.89 -13.44 3.37
C VAL A 287 27.44 -12.04 3.62
N ILE A 288 28.54 -11.92 4.39
CA ILE A 288 29.22 -10.63 4.61
C ILE A 288 29.75 -10.06 3.30
N LEU A 289 30.39 -10.87 2.47
CA LEU A 289 30.91 -10.44 1.18
C LEU A 289 29.79 -9.98 0.24
N LEU A 290 28.67 -10.70 0.18
CA LEU A 290 27.47 -10.27 -0.55
C LEU A 290 26.89 -8.96 0.01
N ALA A 291 26.91 -8.76 1.33
CA ALA A 291 26.47 -7.51 1.95
C ALA A 291 27.38 -6.33 1.57
N LEU A 292 28.70 -6.52 1.53
CA LEU A 292 29.65 -5.48 1.10
C LEU A 292 29.48 -5.13 -0.37
N ILE A 293 29.37 -6.13 -1.25
CA ILE A 293 29.15 -5.93 -2.69
C ILE A 293 27.81 -5.22 -2.93
N SER A 294 26.74 -5.69 -2.30
CA SER A 294 25.42 -5.06 -2.46
C SER A 294 25.36 -3.65 -1.88
N GLY A 295 26.06 -3.37 -0.77
CA GLY A 295 26.22 -2.03 -0.22
C GLY A 295 26.98 -1.09 -1.15
N TYR A 296 28.09 -1.55 -1.74
CA TYR A 296 28.85 -0.76 -2.71
C TYR A 296 28.03 -0.47 -3.98
N LEU A 297 27.41 -1.49 -4.58
CA LEU A 297 26.55 -1.32 -5.75
C LEU A 297 25.33 -0.42 -5.44
N GLY A 298 24.76 -0.56 -4.24
CA GLY A 298 23.69 0.31 -3.76
C GLY A 298 24.13 1.77 -3.67
N SER A 299 25.34 2.03 -3.15
CA SER A 299 25.89 3.39 -3.08
C SER A 299 26.07 4.00 -4.47
N LEU A 300 26.57 3.22 -5.44
CA LEU A 300 26.71 3.63 -6.84
C LEU A 300 25.35 3.94 -7.49
N PHE A 301 24.32 3.16 -7.16
CA PHE A 301 22.97 3.39 -7.65
C PHE A 301 22.36 4.68 -7.09
N THR A 302 22.63 5.01 -5.82
CA THR A 302 22.11 6.24 -5.16
C THR A 302 22.95 7.49 -5.40
N SER A 303 24.18 7.35 -5.88
CA SER A 303 25.08 8.49 -6.07
C SER A 303 24.47 9.49 -7.05
N PRO A 304 24.35 10.78 -6.69
CA PRO A 304 23.96 11.80 -7.65
C PRO A 304 25.03 11.83 -8.75
N ARG A 305 24.61 11.67 -10.00
CA ARG A 305 25.42 11.99 -11.18
C ARG A 305 25.14 13.41 -11.61
#